data_AF-A0A7Y1YIN1-F1
#
_entry.id   AF-A0A7Y1YIN1-F1
#
_cell.length_a   1.000
_cell.length_b   1.000
_cell.length_c   1.000
_cell.angle_alpha   90.00
_cell.angle_beta   90.00
_cell.angle_gamma   90.00
#
_symmetry.space_group_name_H-M   'P 1'
#
loop_
_entity.id
_entity.type
_entity.pdbx_description
1 polymer ?
#
loop_
_entity_poly.entity_id
_entity_poly.type
_entity_poly.pdbx_seq_one_letter_code
_entity_poly.pdbx_strand_id
1 'polypeptide(L)'
;ALFSPLVQFDFETNEPFNLVADSITSDDGGVTWTITIGDGWTFHDGEPVTSASFVNAWNYGADGANGQQNNSFYRNIVGYDELNPS
;
A
#
# COMPACT_ATOMS: atom_id res chain seq x y z
N ALA A 1 -1.82 -17.17 -2.28
CA ALA A 1 -0.83 -16.31 -1.61
C ALA A 1 -1.37 -15.91 -0.24
N LEU A 2 -0.51 -15.58 0.74
CA LEU A 2 -0.94 -15.12 2.07
C LEU A 2 -1.27 -13.61 2.09
N PHE A 3 -0.65 -12.84 1.20
CA PHE A 3 -0.85 -11.40 1.08
C PHE A 3 -1.18 -11.04 -0.37
N SER A 4 -1.99 -10.00 -0.54
CA SER A 4 -2.36 -9.42 -1.84
C SER A 4 -1.97 -7.93 -1.88
N PRO A 5 -1.11 -7.49 -2.81
CA PRO A 5 -0.79 -6.08 -2.99
C PRO A 5 -1.93 -5.31 -3.70
N LEU A 6 -1.82 -3.97 -3.75
CA LEU A 6 -2.73 -3.12 -4.54
C LEU A 6 -2.66 -3.44 -6.03
N VAL A 7 -1.45 -3.69 -6.55
CA VAL A 7 -1.12 -3.95 -7.96
C VAL A 7 -0.33 -5.25 -8.04
N GLN A 8 -0.60 -6.05 -9.07
CA GLN A 8 0.17 -7.24 -9.43
C GLN A 8 0.65 -7.12 -10.90
N PHE A 9 1.60 -7.96 -11.28
CA PHE A 9 2.11 -8.03 -12.65
C PHE A 9 1.65 -9.32 -13.31
N ASP A 10 1.29 -9.22 -14.59
CA ASP A 10 1.06 -10.39 -15.43
C ASP A 10 2.36 -11.18 -15.61
N PHE A 11 2.29 -12.51 -15.49
CA PHE A 11 3.47 -13.37 -15.50
C PHE A 11 4.11 -13.53 -16.88
N GLU A 12 3.36 -13.28 -17.96
CA GLU A 12 3.84 -13.42 -19.33
C GLU A 12 4.32 -12.07 -19.86
N THR A 13 3.54 -11.00 -19.64
CA THR A 13 3.81 -9.68 -20.23
C THR A 13 4.59 -8.75 -19.31
N ASN A 14 4.63 -9.03 -18.00
CA ASN A 14 5.10 -8.11 -16.95
C ASN A 14 4.33 -6.79 -16.90
N GLU A 15 3.13 -6.72 -17.46
CA GLU A 15 2.30 -5.52 -17.37
C GLU A 15 1.62 -5.44 -15.99
N PRO A 16 1.58 -4.25 -15.36
CA PRO A 16 0.89 -4.08 -14.09
C PRO A 16 -0.63 -4.07 -14.29
N PHE A 17 -1.36 -4.67 -13.35
CA PHE A 17 -2.81 -4.58 -13.25
C PHE A 17 -3.24 -4.42 -11.79
N ASN A 18 -4.40 -3.78 -11.58
CA ASN A 18 -4.97 -3.61 -10.25
C ASN A 18 -5.48 -4.95 -9.71
N LEU A 19 -5.03 -5.32 -8.50
CA LEU A 19 -5.48 -6.54 -7.82
C LEU A 19 -6.47 -6.20 -6.71
N VAL A 20 -5.98 -5.63 -5.60
CA VAL A 20 -6.84 -5.18 -4.49
C VAL A 20 -7.42 -3.80 -4.76
N ALA A 21 -6.68 -2.96 -5.48
CA ALA A 21 -7.21 -1.69 -5.94
C ALA A 21 -8.31 -1.90 -6.99
N ASP A 22 -9.28 -1.01 -7.02
CA ASP A 22 -10.18 -0.82 -8.17
C ASP A 22 -9.57 0.22 -9.12
N SER A 23 -9.13 1.36 -8.57
CA SER A 23 -8.48 2.42 -9.33
C SER A 23 -7.30 3.03 -8.59
N ILE A 24 -6.33 3.50 -9.38
CA ILE A 24 -5.14 4.23 -8.92
C ILE A 24 -4.95 5.36 -9.92
N THR A 25 -5.14 6.61 -9.47
CA THR A 25 -5.05 7.79 -10.33
C THR A 25 -4.18 8.86 -9.69
N SER A 26 -3.64 9.74 -10.52
CA SER A 26 -2.90 10.93 -10.10
C SER A 26 -3.14 12.04 -11.11
N ASP A 27 -3.52 13.21 -10.62
CA ASP A 27 -3.79 14.39 -11.45
C ASP A 27 -2.59 15.35 -11.53
N ASP A 28 -1.53 15.09 -10.75
CA ASP A 28 -0.36 15.95 -10.60
C ASP A 28 0.95 15.31 -11.07
N GLY A 29 0.86 14.27 -11.90
CA GLY A 29 2.03 13.62 -12.51
C GLY A 29 2.74 12.63 -11.58
N GLY A 30 2.03 12.09 -10.59
CA GLY A 30 2.52 11.01 -9.73
C GLY A 30 3.12 11.47 -8.40
N VAL A 31 2.78 12.68 -7.95
CA VAL A 31 3.15 13.17 -6.61
C VAL A 31 2.09 12.76 -5.60
N THR A 32 0.82 13.01 -5.93
CA THR A 32 -0.35 12.62 -5.14
C THR A 32 -1.11 11.52 -5.87
N TRP A 33 -1.38 10.43 -5.16
CA TRP A 33 -2.11 9.28 -5.69
C TRP A 33 -3.43 9.09 -4.94
N THR A 34 -4.53 8.97 -5.69
CA THR A 34 -5.83 8.54 -5.16
C THR A 34 -6.02 7.07 -5.47
N ILE A 35 -6.30 6.28 -4.44
CA ILE A 35 -6.45 4.83 -4.54
C ILE A 35 -7.81 4.43 -3.99
N THR A 36 -8.61 3.77 -4.84
CA THR A 36 -9.88 3.16 -4.43
C THR A 36 -9.65 1.67 -4.23
N ILE A 37 -10.04 1.15 -3.07
CA ILE A 37 -10.00 -0.29 -2.79
C ILE A 37 -11.24 -0.95 -3.41
N GLY A 38 -11.06 -2.08 -4.09
CA GLY A 38 -12.17 -2.83 -4.65
C GLY A 38 -13.12 -3.38 -3.58
N ASP A 39 -14.38 -3.52 -3.95
CA ASP A 39 -15.40 -4.07 -3.04
C ASP A 39 -15.22 -5.59 -2.84
N GLY A 40 -15.65 -6.08 -1.68
CA GLY A 40 -15.74 -7.51 -1.38
C GLY A 40 -14.43 -8.17 -0.92
N TRP A 41 -13.33 -7.43 -0.83
CA TRP A 41 -12.09 -7.93 -0.23
C TRP A 41 -12.25 -8.14 1.27
N THR A 42 -11.84 -9.32 1.74
CA THR A 42 -11.83 -9.70 3.15
C THR A 42 -10.49 -10.32 3.52
N PHE A 43 -10.09 -10.13 4.78
CA PHE A 43 -9.04 -10.92 5.39
C PHE A 43 -9.51 -12.36 5.60
N HIS A 44 -8.58 -13.27 5.90
CA HIS A 44 -8.90 -14.69 6.07
C HIS A 44 -9.82 -14.99 7.28
N ASP A 45 -9.96 -14.05 8.21
CA ASP A 45 -10.90 -14.10 9.33
C ASP A 45 -12.28 -13.50 9.02
N GLY A 46 -12.46 -12.96 7.80
CA GLY A 46 -13.71 -12.38 7.32
C GLY A 46 -13.85 -10.87 7.57
N GLU A 47 -12.90 -10.21 8.23
CA GLU A 47 -12.94 -8.75 8.35
C GLU A 47 -12.74 -8.07 6.99
N PRO A 48 -13.44 -6.95 6.71
CA PRO A 48 -13.32 -6.27 5.42
C PRO A 48 -11.96 -5.59 5.27
N VAL A 49 -11.40 -5.67 4.07
CA VAL A 49 -10.24 -4.86 3.70
C VAL A 49 -10.74 -3.49 3.26
N THR A 50 -10.18 -2.42 3.84
CA THR A 50 -10.55 -1.03 3.55
C THR A 50 -9.31 -0.19 3.25
N SER A 51 -9.50 1.07 2.85
CA SER A 51 -8.37 2.01 2.71
C SER A 51 -7.57 2.15 4.00
N ALA A 52 -8.24 2.10 5.16
CA ALA A 52 -7.58 2.16 6.47
C ALA A 52 -6.64 0.98 6.71
N SER A 53 -6.94 -0.21 6.16
CA SER A 53 -6.08 -1.39 6.27
C SER A 53 -4.69 -1.14 5.67
N PHE A 54 -4.63 -0.47 4.50
CA PHE A 54 -3.37 -0.12 3.84
C PHE A 54 -2.65 1.03 4.53
N VAL A 55 -3.39 2.07 4.96
CA VAL A 55 -2.82 3.19 5.74
C VAL A 55 -2.15 2.68 7.02
N ASN A 56 -2.82 1.78 7.75
CA ASN A 56 -2.27 1.18 8.97
C ASN A 56 -1.01 0.35 8.67
N ALA A 57 -1.02 -0.47 7.62
CA ALA A 57 0.14 -1.27 7.23
C ALA A 57 1.34 -0.40 6.82
N TRP A 58 1.12 0.69 6.09
CA TRP A 58 2.18 1.62 5.69
C TRP A 58 2.74 2.40 6.86
N ASN A 59 1.89 2.91 7.76
CA ASN A 59 2.33 3.56 8.99
C ASN A 59 3.14 2.61 9.88
N TYR A 60 2.69 1.36 10.04
CA TYR A 60 3.44 0.34 10.78
C TYR A 60 4.80 0.03 10.14
N GLY A 61 4.84 -0.07 8.81
CA GLY A 61 6.07 -0.27 8.04
C GLY A 61 7.05 0.89 8.13
N ALA A 62 6.52 2.11 8.09
CA ALA A 62 7.28 3.36 8.09
C ALA A 62 7.74 3.79 9.49
N ASP A 63 7.14 3.31 10.57
CA ASP A 63 7.56 3.62 11.93
C ASP A 63 8.85 2.86 12.30
N GLY A 64 9.92 3.62 12.53
CA GLY A 64 11.25 3.10 12.84
C GLY A 64 11.28 2.28 14.12
N ALA A 65 10.38 2.54 15.07
CA ALA A 65 10.28 1.78 16.31
C ALA A 65 9.86 0.32 16.09
N ASN A 66 9.14 0.03 15.00
CA ASN A 66 8.67 -1.33 14.67
C ASN A 66 9.75 -2.19 13.99
N GLY A 67 10.91 -1.62 13.64
CA GLY A 67 12.07 -2.38 13.15
C GLY A 67 11.84 -3.16 11.85
N GLN A 68 10.93 -2.70 10.98
CA GLN A 68 10.66 -3.35 9.70
C GLN A 68 11.84 -3.21 8.74
N GLN A 69 12.33 -4.33 8.18
CA GLN A 69 13.51 -4.32 7.29
C GLN A 69 13.34 -3.44 6.04
N ASN A 70 12.11 -3.31 5.57
CA ASN A 70 11.76 -2.54 4.37
C ASN A 70 11.27 -1.12 4.71
N ASN A 71 11.48 -0.64 5.93
CA ASN A 71 11.04 0.68 6.39
C ASN A 71 11.46 1.80 5.42
N SER A 72 12.69 1.77 4.90
CA SER A 72 13.20 2.79 3.97
C SER A 72 12.47 2.89 2.64
N PHE A 73 11.61 1.91 2.28
CA PHE A 73 10.79 1.99 1.07
C PHE A 73 9.71 3.08 1.17
N TYR A 74 9.33 3.46 2.38
CA TYR A 74 8.30 4.47 2.63
C TYR A 74 8.84 5.91 2.63
N ARG A 75 10.16 6.12 2.43
CA ARG A 75 10.83 7.43 2.54
C ARG A 75 10.30 8.55 1.63
N ASN A 76 9.58 8.19 0.56
CA ASN A 76 8.99 9.16 -0.38
C ASN A 76 7.57 9.58 0.00
N ILE A 77 6.99 9.01 1.05
CA ILE A 77 5.67 9.38 1.55
C ILE A 77 5.82 10.54 2.54
N VAL A 78 5.00 11.57 2.35
CA VAL A 78 4.95 12.74 3.26
C VAL A 78 4.68 12.27 4.69
N GLY A 79 5.49 12.75 5.65
CA GLY A 79 5.41 12.38 7.07
C GLY A 79 6.35 11.26 7.50
N TYR A 80 7.07 10.60 6.58
CA TYR A 80 8.03 9.53 6.92
C TYR A 80 9.09 9.94 7.95
N ASP A 81 9.67 11.15 7.82
CA ASP A 81 10.73 11.62 8.73
C ASP A 81 10.22 11.78 10.17
N GLU A 82 8.93 12.10 10.36
CA GLU A 82 8.31 12.22 11.69
C GLU A 82 8.22 10.87 12.41
N LEU A 83 8.13 9.79 11.64
CA LEU A 83 8.09 8.40 12.13
C LEU A 83 9.49 7.79 12.31
N ASN A 84 10.54 8.50 11.88
CA ASN A 84 11.94 8.04 11.95
C ASN A 84 12.87 9.15 12.47
N PRO A 85 12.64 9.70 13.68
CA PRO A 85 13.50 10.73 14.24
C PRO A 85 14.90 10.17 14.50
N SER A 86 15.92 10.85 13.98
CA SER A 86 17.34 10.56 14.17
C SER A 86 17.87 11.00 15.54
#